data_AF-A0AAN7GTB7-F1
#
_entry.id   AF-A0AAN7GTB7-F1
#
_cell.length_a   1.000
_cell.length_b   1.000
_cell.length_c   1.000
_cell.angle_alpha   90.00
_cell.angle_beta   90.00
_cell.angle_gamma   90.00
#
_symmetry.space_group_name_H-M   'P 1'
#
loop_
_entity.id
_entity.type
_entity.pdbx_description
1 polymer ?
#
loop_
_entity_poly.entity_id
_entity_poly.type
_entity_poly.pdbx_seq_one_letter_code
_entity_poly.pdbx_strand_id
1 'polypeptide(L)'
;MRVDIVDWDFFHKDLQLNVQNDAVAALASGTLGKLHGCVLIAGTGTIAYGFTEDGREARAAGAGPTLGDWGSMLSFMQILLGPELQHLSLLWCHAAEAGDEMANKILYDSVEELALSVKAVVQRLGLSGKDGKDSFPLVMVGGVLLEVNKTWDIGHEVIKCISKDYPGALPIRPKVESDVGAALLAWSNFMKEYQTDHY
;
A
#
# COMPACT_ATOMS: atom_id res chain seq x y z
N MET A 1 21.35 4.44 -17.18
CA MET A 1 20.54 5.36 -18.01
C MET A 1 20.54 6.69 -17.28
N ARG A 2 21.15 7.75 -17.84
CA ARG A 2 21.14 9.09 -17.22
C ARG A 2 19.78 9.71 -17.46
N VAL A 3 19.14 10.14 -16.39
CA VAL A 3 17.89 10.89 -16.43
C VAL A 3 18.26 12.33 -16.09
N ASP A 4 18.34 13.17 -17.12
CA ASP A 4 18.74 14.58 -17.03
C ASP A 4 17.55 15.45 -16.59
N ILE A 5 17.04 15.24 -15.37
CA ILE A 5 15.95 16.03 -14.78
C ILE A 5 16.47 17.01 -13.72
N VAL A 6 17.71 16.84 -13.25
CA VAL A 6 18.26 17.60 -12.12
C VAL A 6 19.63 18.16 -12.47
N ASP A 7 19.88 19.42 -12.11
CA ASP A 7 21.18 20.06 -12.25
C ASP A 7 22.15 19.44 -11.23
N TRP A 8 23.06 18.59 -11.69
CA TRP A 8 23.91 17.75 -10.85
C TRP A 8 24.99 18.55 -10.09
N ASP A 9 25.22 19.81 -10.47
CA ASP A 9 26.23 20.69 -9.88
C ASP A 9 25.86 21.17 -8.46
N PHE A 10 24.64 20.91 -7.98
CA PHE A 10 24.20 21.24 -6.63
C PHE A 10 24.55 20.20 -5.55
N PHE A 11 24.84 18.96 -5.94
CA PHE A 11 25.01 17.86 -4.98
C PHE A 11 26.49 17.58 -4.70
N HIS A 12 26.87 17.56 -3.41
CA HIS A 12 28.22 17.20 -2.98
C HIS A 12 28.55 15.76 -3.44
N LYS A 13 29.80 15.49 -3.81
CA LYS A 13 30.23 14.19 -4.38
C LYS A 13 30.01 12.97 -3.48
N ASP A 14 29.72 13.19 -2.20
CA ASP A 14 29.50 12.14 -1.19
C ASP A 14 28.00 11.90 -0.90
N LEU A 15 27.10 12.46 -1.72
CA LEU A 15 25.66 12.26 -1.56
C LEU A 15 25.24 10.87 -2.06
N GLN A 16 24.75 10.03 -1.15
CA GLN A 16 24.05 8.79 -1.54
C GLN A 16 22.63 9.10 -2.02
N LEU A 17 22.34 8.76 -3.27
CA LEU A 17 21.01 8.88 -3.87
C LEU A 17 20.35 7.50 -3.96
N ASN A 18 19.18 7.33 -3.34
CA ASN A 18 18.40 6.11 -3.40
C ASN A 18 17.02 6.38 -4.04
N VAL A 19 16.73 5.74 -5.17
CA VAL A 19 15.44 5.86 -5.88
C VAL A 19 14.59 4.65 -5.54
N GLN A 20 13.44 4.89 -4.92
CA GLN A 20 12.53 3.84 -4.45
C GLN A 20 11.11 4.08 -4.95
N ASN A 21 10.30 3.02 -4.99
CA ASN A 21 8.88 3.11 -5.32
C ASN A 21 8.12 3.85 -4.21
N ASP A 22 7.04 4.55 -4.55
CA ASP A 22 6.17 5.27 -3.61
C ASP A 22 5.59 4.36 -2.52
N ALA A 23 5.36 3.08 -2.82
CA ALA A 23 4.98 2.08 -1.83
C ALA A 23 6.04 1.85 -0.74
N VAL A 24 7.33 2.00 -1.06
CA VAL A 24 8.42 1.91 -0.08
C VAL A 24 8.34 3.09 0.90
N ALA A 25 8.15 4.29 0.37
CA ALA A 25 7.99 5.51 1.16
C ALA A 25 6.72 5.47 2.02
N ALA A 26 5.62 4.96 1.45
CA ALA A 26 4.36 4.73 2.16
C ALA A 26 4.52 3.70 3.29
N LEU A 27 5.17 2.56 3.05
CA LEU A 27 5.44 1.57 4.10
C LEU A 27 6.28 2.21 5.22
N ALA A 28 7.37 2.88 4.86
CA ALA A 28 8.26 3.55 5.80
C ALA A 28 7.55 4.63 6.64
N SER A 29 6.56 5.33 6.07
CA SER A 29 5.76 6.31 6.78
C SER A 29 4.91 5.69 7.90
N GLY A 30 4.42 4.47 7.71
CA GLY A 30 3.64 3.74 8.71
C GLY A 30 4.50 3.01 9.75
N THR A 31 5.74 2.68 9.42
CA THR A 31 6.64 1.86 10.26
C THR A 31 7.79 2.64 10.89
N LEU A 32 7.75 3.98 10.82
CA LEU A 32 8.78 4.88 11.36
C LEU A 32 10.17 4.61 10.76
N GLY A 33 10.24 4.46 9.44
CA GLY A 33 11.48 4.25 8.69
C GLY A 33 11.96 2.80 8.62
N LYS A 34 11.20 1.83 9.15
CA LYS A 34 11.55 0.40 9.09
C LYS A 34 10.93 -0.28 7.87
N LEU A 35 11.76 -0.87 7.01
CA LEU A 35 11.28 -1.59 5.84
C LEU A 35 10.90 -3.05 6.17
N HIS A 36 9.79 -3.23 6.86
CA HIS A 36 9.26 -4.55 7.23
C HIS A 36 7.73 -4.53 7.24
N GLY A 37 7.11 -5.58 6.73
CA GLY A 37 5.66 -5.78 6.70
C GLY A 37 5.07 -5.67 5.30
N CYS A 38 3.81 -5.24 5.23
CA CYS A 38 3.06 -5.08 3.99
C CYS A 38 2.43 -3.68 3.94
N VAL A 39 2.38 -3.08 2.77
CA VAL A 39 1.62 -1.87 2.47
C VAL A 39 0.56 -2.19 1.42
N LEU A 40 -0.65 -1.70 1.64
CA LEU A 40 -1.73 -1.67 0.68
C LEU A 40 -2.00 -0.21 0.32
N ILE A 41 -1.84 0.13 -0.95
CA ILE A 41 -2.22 1.42 -1.50
C ILE A 41 -3.45 1.21 -2.38
N ALA A 42 -4.52 1.96 -2.13
CA ALA A 42 -5.70 1.98 -3.00
C ALA A 42 -6.21 3.43 -3.21
N GLY A 43 -6.11 3.88 -4.46
CA GLY A 43 -6.53 5.19 -4.94
C GLY A 43 -6.82 5.14 -6.45
N THR A 44 -6.06 5.89 -7.25
CA THR A 44 -6.11 5.81 -8.73
C THR A 44 -5.53 4.52 -9.30
N GLY A 45 -4.99 3.68 -8.44
CA GLY A 45 -4.50 2.34 -8.73
C GLY A 45 -4.39 1.59 -7.40
N THR A 46 -4.19 0.29 -7.51
CA THR A 46 -4.08 -0.59 -6.36
C THR A 46 -2.73 -1.29 -6.40
N ILE A 47 -2.01 -1.31 -5.28
CA ILE A 47 -0.81 -2.12 -5.11
C ILE A 47 -0.73 -2.65 -3.68
N ALA A 48 -0.45 -3.94 -3.55
CA ALA A 48 0.04 -4.53 -2.31
C ALA A 48 1.54 -4.79 -2.48
N TYR A 49 2.35 -4.31 -1.55
CA TYR A 49 3.80 -4.49 -1.58
C TYR A 49 4.32 -4.80 -0.19
N GLY A 50 5.29 -5.71 -0.07
CA GLY A 50 5.79 -6.13 1.23
C GLY A 50 7.28 -6.37 1.24
N PHE A 51 7.84 -6.27 2.44
CA PHE A 51 9.26 -6.44 2.73
C PHE A 51 9.45 -7.28 3.98
N THR A 52 10.43 -8.17 3.94
CA THR A 52 10.91 -8.91 5.11
C THR A 52 12.15 -8.22 5.68
N GLU A 53 12.50 -8.52 6.94
CA GLU A 53 13.69 -7.92 7.58
C GLU A 53 15.01 -8.31 6.87
N ASP A 54 15.04 -9.47 6.20
CA ASP A 54 16.15 -9.94 5.38
C ASP A 54 16.19 -9.31 3.96
N GLY A 55 15.31 -8.33 3.68
CA GLY A 55 15.33 -7.55 2.45
C GLY A 55 14.66 -8.23 1.25
N ARG A 56 13.90 -9.32 1.45
CA ARG A 56 13.08 -9.89 0.38
C ARG A 56 11.83 -9.05 0.20
N GLU A 57 11.40 -8.92 -1.05
CA GLU A 57 10.23 -8.15 -1.42
C GLU A 57 9.26 -8.97 -2.27
N ALA A 58 7.97 -8.63 -2.18
CA ALA A 58 6.94 -9.20 -3.03
C ALA A 58 5.85 -8.17 -3.27
N ARG A 59 5.34 -8.13 -4.50
CA ARG A 59 4.23 -7.27 -4.92
C ARG A 59 3.09 -8.08 -5.50
N ALA A 60 1.88 -7.57 -5.32
CA ALA A 60 0.67 -8.00 -6.00
C ALA A 60 -0.13 -6.76 -6.45
N ALA A 61 -0.92 -6.90 -7.52
CA ALA A 61 -1.56 -5.79 -8.24
C ALA A 61 -0.54 -4.75 -8.79
N GLY A 62 -1.00 -3.58 -9.21
CA GLY A 62 -0.14 -2.43 -9.55
C GLY A 62 0.43 -2.40 -10.97
N ALA A 63 -0.04 -3.26 -11.88
CA ALA A 63 0.39 -3.27 -13.29
C ALA A 63 -0.26 -2.17 -14.17
N GLY A 64 -1.06 -1.30 -13.55
CA GLY A 64 -1.85 -0.27 -14.22
C GLY A 64 -3.11 -0.80 -14.92
N PRO A 65 -3.98 0.10 -15.40
CA PRO A 65 -5.30 -0.27 -15.97
C PRO A 65 -5.19 -1.14 -17.22
N THR A 66 -4.07 -1.07 -17.94
CA THR A 66 -3.91 -1.68 -19.27
C THR A 66 -3.30 -3.07 -19.25
N LEU A 67 -2.58 -3.48 -18.20
CA LEU A 67 -1.67 -4.63 -18.31
C LEU A 67 -1.71 -5.64 -17.16
N GLY A 68 -2.38 -5.39 -16.03
CA GLY A 68 -2.45 -6.47 -15.03
C GLY A 68 -3.43 -6.30 -13.89
N ASP A 69 -4.47 -5.51 -14.08
CA ASP A 69 -5.58 -5.41 -13.12
C ASP A 69 -6.94 -5.64 -13.78
N TRP A 70 -6.96 -6.39 -14.88
CA TRP A 70 -8.15 -6.81 -15.65
C TRP A 70 -9.17 -7.65 -14.85
N GLY A 71 -8.93 -7.87 -13.56
CA GLY A 71 -9.81 -8.63 -12.67
C GLY A 71 -10.36 -7.82 -11.50
N SER A 72 -9.73 -6.69 -11.12
CA SER A 72 -10.22 -5.90 -9.99
C SER A 72 -11.35 -4.98 -10.46
N MET A 73 -12.52 -5.10 -9.81
CA MET A 73 -13.70 -4.28 -10.13
C MET A 73 -13.38 -2.77 -10.03
N LEU A 74 -12.45 -2.38 -9.14
CA LEU A 74 -11.94 -1.01 -8.98
C LEU A 74 -11.23 -0.49 -10.26
N SER A 75 -10.39 -1.32 -10.87
CA SER A 75 -9.70 -0.99 -12.12
C SER A 75 -10.66 -0.98 -13.32
N PHE A 76 -11.62 -1.90 -13.35
CA PHE A 76 -12.74 -1.84 -14.32
C PHE A 76 -13.54 -0.55 -14.21
N MET A 77 -13.81 -0.10 -12.98
CA MET A 77 -14.53 1.15 -12.72
C MET A 77 -13.79 2.36 -13.27
N GLN A 78 -12.47 2.41 -13.14
CA GLN A 78 -11.64 3.50 -13.69
C GLN A 78 -11.55 3.49 -15.22
N ILE A 79 -11.50 2.31 -15.86
CA ILE A 79 -11.53 2.21 -17.33
C ILE A 79 -12.86 2.73 -17.90
N LEU A 80 -13.98 2.42 -17.23
CA LEU A 80 -15.31 2.85 -17.66
C LEU A 80 -15.62 4.32 -17.37
N LEU A 81 -15.13 4.87 -16.25
CA LEU A 81 -15.48 6.21 -15.77
C LEU A 81 -14.45 7.28 -16.17
N GLY A 82 -13.19 6.91 -16.45
CA GLY A 82 -12.13 7.87 -16.73
C GLY A 82 -11.70 8.70 -15.51
N PRO A 83 -10.62 9.50 -15.61
CA PRO A 83 -10.05 10.23 -14.48
C PRO A 83 -10.97 11.32 -13.91
N GLU A 84 -11.82 11.92 -14.74
CA GLU A 84 -12.69 13.03 -14.35
C GLU A 84 -13.85 12.60 -13.45
N LEU A 85 -14.26 11.33 -13.51
CA LEU A 85 -15.39 10.78 -12.75
C LEU A 85 -14.95 9.96 -11.53
N GLN A 86 -13.68 10.03 -11.12
CA GLN A 86 -13.18 9.34 -9.91
C GLN A 86 -13.90 9.77 -8.64
N HIS A 87 -14.40 11.02 -8.58
CA HIS A 87 -15.23 11.52 -7.49
C HIS A 87 -16.62 10.83 -7.41
N LEU A 88 -17.02 10.10 -8.45
CA LEU A 88 -18.24 9.28 -8.46
C LEU A 88 -18.05 7.93 -7.77
N SER A 89 -16.84 7.54 -7.36
CA SER A 89 -16.66 6.36 -6.48
C SER A 89 -17.53 6.48 -5.21
N LEU A 90 -17.66 7.70 -4.69
CA LEU A 90 -18.57 8.06 -3.60
C LEU A 90 -20.04 7.76 -3.93
N LEU A 91 -20.46 7.82 -5.20
CA LEU A 91 -21.84 7.55 -5.59
C LEU A 91 -22.23 6.08 -5.33
N TRP A 92 -21.28 5.15 -5.38
CA TRP A 92 -21.54 3.73 -5.09
C TRP A 92 -21.60 3.48 -3.60
N CYS A 93 -20.78 4.17 -2.80
CA CYS A 93 -20.98 4.21 -1.36
C CYS A 93 -22.39 4.73 -1.06
N HIS A 94 -22.81 5.87 -1.62
CA HIS A 94 -24.17 6.39 -1.43
C HIS A 94 -25.27 5.44 -1.93
N ALA A 95 -25.07 4.75 -3.05
CA ALA A 95 -26.03 3.78 -3.58
C ALA A 95 -26.13 2.54 -2.68
N ALA A 96 -25.00 2.01 -2.22
CA ALA A 96 -24.94 0.92 -1.26
C ALA A 96 -25.60 1.31 0.07
N GLU A 97 -25.40 2.55 0.52
CA GLU A 97 -26.09 3.13 1.68
C GLU A 97 -27.59 3.27 1.48
N ALA A 98 -28.03 3.57 0.26
CA ALA A 98 -29.44 3.54 -0.12
C ALA A 98 -30.02 2.11 -0.21
N GLY A 99 -29.22 1.08 0.07
CA GLY A 99 -29.63 -0.32 0.06
C GLY A 99 -29.56 -0.98 -1.32
N ASP A 100 -28.85 -0.38 -2.29
CA ASP A 100 -28.64 -0.99 -3.59
C ASP A 100 -27.78 -2.27 -3.45
N GLU A 101 -28.38 -3.42 -3.75
CA GLU A 101 -27.73 -4.73 -3.63
C GLU A 101 -26.55 -4.88 -4.61
N MET A 102 -26.64 -4.31 -5.80
CA MET A 102 -25.57 -4.37 -6.79
C MET A 102 -24.40 -3.50 -6.37
N ALA A 103 -24.65 -2.31 -5.85
CA ALA A 103 -23.61 -1.44 -5.30
C ALA A 103 -22.92 -2.10 -4.09
N ASN A 104 -23.68 -2.71 -3.18
CA ASN A 104 -23.13 -3.47 -2.07
C ASN A 104 -22.25 -4.62 -2.55
N LYS A 105 -22.72 -5.40 -3.53
CA LYS A 105 -21.94 -6.49 -4.12
C LYS A 105 -20.63 -5.99 -4.72
N ILE A 106 -20.66 -4.90 -5.49
CA ILE A 106 -19.47 -4.27 -6.08
C ILE A 106 -18.44 -3.90 -5.01
N LEU A 107 -18.88 -3.31 -3.91
CA LEU A 107 -17.98 -2.93 -2.82
C LEU A 107 -17.39 -4.16 -2.11
N TYR A 108 -18.18 -5.21 -1.86
CA TYR A 108 -17.70 -6.45 -1.27
C TYR A 108 -16.71 -7.19 -2.17
N ASP A 109 -17.00 -7.32 -3.47
CA ASP A 109 -16.09 -7.93 -4.44
C ASP A 109 -14.75 -7.15 -4.46
N SER A 110 -14.81 -5.82 -4.37
CA SER A 110 -13.61 -4.97 -4.31
C SER A 110 -12.79 -5.18 -3.03
N VAL A 111 -13.47 -5.32 -1.88
CA VAL A 111 -12.81 -5.64 -0.59
C VAL A 111 -12.10 -6.99 -0.66
N GLU A 112 -12.72 -8.00 -1.28
CA GLU A 112 -12.15 -9.32 -1.43
C GLU A 112 -10.87 -9.29 -2.28
N GLU A 113 -10.88 -8.60 -3.41
CA GLU A 113 -9.71 -8.43 -4.29
C GLU A 113 -8.55 -7.71 -3.60
N LEU A 114 -8.85 -6.63 -2.86
CA LEU A 114 -7.85 -5.91 -2.06
C LEU A 114 -7.24 -6.83 -0.99
N ALA A 115 -8.08 -7.59 -0.29
CA ALA A 115 -7.62 -8.55 0.68
C ALA A 115 -6.74 -9.63 0.03
N LEU A 116 -7.18 -10.23 -1.08
CA LEU A 116 -6.42 -11.25 -1.81
C LEU A 116 -5.04 -10.76 -2.22
N SER A 117 -4.93 -9.51 -2.68
CA SER A 117 -3.63 -8.89 -3.01
C SER A 117 -2.69 -8.86 -1.80
N VAL A 118 -3.19 -8.46 -0.63
CA VAL A 118 -2.39 -8.48 0.61
C VAL A 118 -2.02 -9.91 1.01
N LYS A 119 -2.99 -10.83 0.99
CA LYS A 119 -2.77 -12.24 1.35
C LYS A 119 -1.68 -12.87 0.47
N ALA A 120 -1.69 -12.59 -0.84
CA ALA A 120 -0.67 -13.07 -1.76
C ALA A 120 0.74 -12.61 -1.38
N VAL A 121 0.91 -11.33 -1.02
CA VAL A 121 2.20 -10.77 -0.57
C VAL A 121 2.64 -11.40 0.75
N VAL A 122 1.73 -11.47 1.73
CA VAL A 122 2.00 -12.05 3.07
C VAL A 122 2.45 -13.51 2.96
N GLN A 123 1.76 -14.32 2.14
CA GLN A 123 2.12 -15.71 1.89
C GLN A 123 3.46 -15.85 1.18
N ARG A 124 3.70 -15.02 0.15
CA ARG A 124 4.92 -15.09 -0.66
C ARG A 124 6.19 -14.80 0.15
N LEU A 125 6.05 -13.93 1.15
CA LEU A 125 7.14 -13.49 2.02
C LEU A 125 7.22 -14.28 3.34
N GLY A 126 6.12 -14.92 3.74
CA GLY A 126 6.02 -15.61 5.02
C GLY A 126 5.97 -14.63 6.21
N LEU A 127 5.36 -13.45 6.03
CA LEU A 127 5.33 -12.39 7.05
C LEU A 127 4.60 -12.80 8.33
N SER A 128 3.64 -13.71 8.22
CA SER A 128 2.84 -14.22 9.33
C SER A 128 3.46 -15.43 10.04
N GLY A 129 4.71 -15.78 9.74
CA GLY A 129 5.36 -16.95 10.34
C GLY A 129 4.82 -18.28 9.83
N LYS A 130 5.34 -19.38 10.37
CA LYS A 130 4.99 -20.75 9.96
C LYS A 130 3.58 -21.18 10.39
N ASP A 131 3.07 -20.60 11.47
CA ASP A 131 1.76 -20.89 12.04
C ASP A 131 0.68 -19.84 11.66
N GLY A 132 1.05 -18.82 10.89
CA GLY A 132 0.15 -17.76 10.43
C GLY A 132 -0.17 -16.69 11.48
N LYS A 133 0.49 -16.71 12.64
CA LYS A 133 0.14 -15.87 13.79
C LYS A 133 1.16 -14.79 14.12
N ASP A 134 2.34 -14.80 13.49
CA ASP A 134 3.33 -13.77 13.72
C ASP A 134 2.75 -12.40 13.36
N SER A 135 3.13 -11.40 14.16
CA SER A 135 2.65 -10.05 13.97
C SER A 135 3.45 -9.35 12.89
N PHE A 136 2.76 -8.65 11.99
CA PHE A 136 3.39 -7.83 10.96
C PHE A 136 2.60 -6.54 10.74
N PRO A 137 3.27 -5.42 10.45
CA PRO A 137 2.56 -4.18 10.15
C PRO A 137 1.93 -4.27 8.76
N LEU A 138 0.66 -3.88 8.69
CA LEU A 138 -0.11 -3.70 7.45
C LEU A 138 -0.42 -2.21 7.30
N VAL A 139 0.39 -1.50 6.54
CA VAL A 139 0.21 -0.07 6.28
C VAL A 139 -0.86 0.13 5.20
N MET A 140 -1.84 0.99 5.43
CA MET A 140 -2.92 1.28 4.48
C MET A 140 -2.87 2.74 4.06
N VAL A 141 -2.81 2.99 2.75
CA VAL A 141 -2.68 4.34 2.17
C VAL A 141 -3.66 4.52 1.01
N GLY A 142 -4.17 5.74 0.86
CA GLY A 142 -5.02 6.14 -0.26
C GLY A 142 -6.46 6.46 0.16
N GLY A 143 -7.07 7.41 -0.56
CA GLY A 143 -8.37 7.98 -0.20
C GLY A 143 -9.47 6.94 -0.01
N VAL A 144 -9.49 5.89 -0.84
CA VAL A 144 -10.51 4.82 -0.78
C VAL A 144 -10.45 4.03 0.53
N LEU A 145 -9.27 3.88 1.14
CA LEU A 145 -9.09 3.16 2.41
C LEU A 145 -9.26 4.05 3.65
N LEU A 146 -9.23 5.37 3.45
CA LEU A 146 -9.25 6.38 4.50
C LEU A 146 -10.59 7.13 4.58
N GLU A 147 -11.37 7.15 3.50
CA GLU A 147 -12.71 7.70 3.45
C GLU A 147 -13.68 6.80 4.21
N VAL A 148 -14.17 7.31 5.32
CA VAL A 148 -15.22 6.69 6.12
C VAL A 148 -16.52 7.43 5.82
N ASN A 149 -17.48 6.75 5.20
CA ASN A 149 -18.86 7.20 5.25
C ASN A 149 -19.56 6.56 6.46
N LYS A 150 -20.70 7.10 6.89
CA LYS A 150 -21.42 6.68 8.10
C LYS A 150 -21.82 5.20 8.09
N THR A 151 -21.87 4.58 6.91
CA THR A 151 -22.42 3.23 6.73
C THR A 151 -21.49 2.27 5.98
N TRP A 152 -20.43 2.76 5.31
CA TRP A 152 -19.43 1.93 4.62
C TRP A 152 -18.00 2.42 4.89
N ASP A 153 -17.12 1.50 5.34
CA ASP A 153 -15.67 1.70 5.51
C ASP A 153 -14.94 0.54 4.84
N ILE A 154 -14.42 0.78 3.63
CA ILE A 154 -13.69 -0.21 2.84
C ILE A 154 -12.43 -0.68 3.59
N GLY A 155 -11.71 0.24 4.22
CA GLY A 155 -10.51 -0.09 4.98
C GLY A 155 -10.81 -1.04 6.14
N HIS A 156 -11.92 -0.82 6.86
CA HIS A 156 -12.37 -1.71 7.93
C HIS A 156 -12.73 -3.11 7.42
N GLU A 157 -13.50 -3.21 6.33
CA GLU A 157 -13.91 -4.49 5.77
C GLU A 157 -12.71 -5.27 5.18
N VAL A 158 -11.73 -4.58 4.57
CA VAL A 158 -10.47 -5.19 4.13
C VAL A 158 -9.70 -5.77 5.33
N ILE A 159 -9.54 -5.00 6.41
CA ILE A 159 -8.87 -5.49 7.63
C ILE A 159 -9.58 -6.72 8.16
N LYS A 160 -10.91 -6.67 8.30
CA LYS A 160 -11.73 -7.78 8.78
C LYS A 160 -11.57 -9.03 7.92
N CYS A 161 -11.47 -8.90 6.59
CA CYS A 161 -11.20 -10.01 5.68
C CYS A 161 -9.78 -10.60 5.84
N ILE A 162 -8.79 -9.74 6.11
CA ILE A 162 -7.39 -10.15 6.32
C ILE A 162 -7.22 -10.82 7.69
N SER A 163 -7.79 -10.25 8.76
CA SER A 163 -7.67 -10.75 10.13
C SER A 163 -8.26 -12.14 10.36
N LYS A 164 -9.14 -12.62 9.47
CA LYS A 164 -9.63 -14.02 9.49
C LYS A 164 -8.51 -15.03 9.24
N ASP A 165 -7.61 -14.72 8.30
CA ASP A 165 -6.51 -15.60 7.92
C ASP A 165 -5.20 -15.21 8.62
N TYR A 166 -5.05 -13.92 8.94
CA TYR A 166 -3.85 -13.32 9.52
C TYR A 166 -4.20 -12.50 10.77
N PRO A 167 -4.49 -13.16 11.91
CA PRO A 167 -4.85 -12.46 13.15
C PRO A 167 -3.73 -11.59 13.70
N GLY A 168 -2.47 -11.83 13.30
CA GLY A 168 -1.31 -11.01 13.65
C GLY A 168 -1.15 -9.74 12.80
N ALA A 169 -2.00 -9.51 11.79
CA ALA A 169 -1.92 -8.29 10.98
C ALA A 169 -2.20 -7.05 11.85
N LEU A 170 -1.25 -6.12 11.90
CA LEU A 170 -1.36 -4.87 12.65
C LEU A 170 -1.66 -3.71 11.68
N PRO A 171 -2.93 -3.32 11.51
CA PRO A 171 -3.29 -2.26 10.57
C PRO A 171 -2.76 -0.90 11.05
N ILE A 172 -2.09 -0.18 10.14
CA ILE A 172 -1.54 1.15 10.38
C ILE A 172 -2.05 2.11 9.31
N ARG A 173 -2.68 3.20 9.74
CA ARG A 173 -2.94 4.37 8.89
C ARG A 173 -1.83 5.39 9.17
N PRO A 174 -0.94 5.69 8.20
CA PRO A 174 0.13 6.65 8.42
C PRO A 174 -0.40 8.02 8.86
N LYS A 175 0.27 8.63 9.84
CA LYS A 175 -0.02 10.00 10.31
C LYS A 175 0.83 11.05 9.62
N VAL A 176 1.82 10.60 8.85
CA VAL A 176 2.79 11.44 8.16
C VAL A 176 2.74 11.09 6.68
N GLU A 177 3.09 12.06 5.83
CA GLU A 177 3.11 11.87 4.39
C GLU A 177 4.28 10.95 3.96
N SER A 178 4.15 10.38 2.75
CA SER A 178 5.14 9.49 2.17
C SER A 178 6.52 10.15 2.06
N ASP A 179 6.60 11.46 1.84
CA ASP A 179 7.85 12.21 1.78
C ASP A 179 8.62 12.16 3.10
N VAL A 180 7.91 12.23 4.23
CA VAL A 180 8.48 12.06 5.58
C VAL A 180 8.93 10.62 5.78
N GLY A 181 8.16 9.65 5.28
CA GLY A 181 8.53 8.24 5.27
C GLY A 181 9.85 7.98 4.53
N ALA A 182 10.05 8.61 3.37
CA ALA A 182 11.29 8.52 2.60
C ALA A 182 12.48 9.11 3.38
N ALA A 183 12.29 10.27 4.02
CA ALA A 183 13.33 10.89 4.85
C ALA A 183 13.70 10.00 6.06
N LEU A 184 12.72 9.39 6.72
CA LEU A 184 12.94 8.46 7.83
C LEU A 184 13.69 7.19 7.39
N LEU A 185 13.37 6.66 6.21
CA LEU A 185 14.07 5.52 5.64
C LEU A 185 15.53 5.85 5.34
N ALA A 186 15.79 7.00 4.70
CA ALA A 186 17.15 7.47 4.43
C ALA A 186 17.96 7.64 5.73
N TRP A 187 17.35 8.23 6.76
CA TRP A 187 17.98 8.36 8.08
C TRP A 187 18.29 7.01 8.73
N SER A 188 17.37 6.03 8.65
CA SER A 188 17.59 4.71 9.22
C SER A 188 18.74 3.96 8.56
N ASN A 189 18.90 4.08 7.23
CA ASN A 189 20.00 3.47 6.51
C ASN A 189 21.33 4.13 6.84
N PHE A 190 21.38 5.47 6.87
CA PHE A 190 22.59 6.20 7.26
C PHE A 190 23.09 5.79 8.65
N MET A 191 22.17 5.67 9.63
CA MET A 191 22.53 5.26 10.99
C MET A 191 23.07 3.81 11.06
N LYS A 192 22.57 2.91 10.20
CA LYS A 192 23.09 1.53 10.13
C LYS A 192 24.51 1.50 9.55
N GLU A 193 24.75 2.23 8.46
CA GLU A 193 26.07 2.33 7.82
C GLU A 193 27.10 2.96 8.77
N TYR A 194 26.73 4.04 9.46
CA TYR A 194 27.58 4.69 10.45
C TYR A 194 27.98 3.76 11.60
N GLN A 195 27.08 2.89 12.05
CA GLN A 195 27.39 1.92 13.11
C GLN A 195 28.31 0.79 12.63
N THR A 196 28.22 0.38 11.37
CA THR A 196 29.10 -0.63 10.78
C THR A 196 30.51 -0.11 10.48
N ASP A 197 30.68 1.18 10.19
CA ASP A 197 32.00 1.78 9.90
C ASP A 197 32.80 2.13 11.17
N HIS A 198 32.16 2.09 12.34
CA HIS A 198 32.78 2.43 13.63
C HIS A 198 32.99 1.22 14.57
N TYR A 199 33.01 0.00 14.03
CA TYR A 199 33.39 -1.25 14.71
C TYR A 199 34.42 -2.04 13.89
#